data_AF-A0A150HAE2-F1
#
_entry.id   AF-A0A150HAE2-F1
#
_cell.length_a   1.000
_cell.length_b   1.000
_cell.length_c   1.000
_cell.angle_alpha   90.00
_cell.angle_beta   90.00
_cell.angle_gamma   90.00
#
_symmetry.space_group_name_H-M   'P 1'
#
loop_
_entity.id
_entity.type
_entity.pdbx_description
1 polymer ?
#
loop_
_entity_poly.entity_id
_entity_poly.type
_entity_poly.pdbx_seq_one_letter_code
_entity_poly.pdbx_strand_id
1 'polypeptide(L)'
;MKQEFISSAEAFRKARERASVAAALEADTLHTAIYDAREAGLSVRETAAALSVPKSTVARHWREGHRCPEVVPAWGSAEEWREARAVVWSHNPHESADDHVPWEWSHHSDGTREIRRVPCGVAQLRD
;
A
#
# COMPACT_ATOMS: atom_id res chain seq x y z
N MET A 1 -28.77 1.83 -23.66
CA MET A 1 -27.93 3.05 -23.64
C MET A 1 -27.71 3.66 -22.25
N LYS A 2 -28.70 4.26 -21.56
CA LYS A 2 -28.46 4.89 -20.22
C LYS A 2 -28.04 3.89 -19.13
N GLN A 3 -28.65 2.71 -19.11
CA GLN A 3 -28.32 1.64 -18.15
C GLN A 3 -26.92 1.04 -18.40
N GLU A 4 -26.55 0.81 -19.66
CA GLU A 4 -25.22 0.31 -20.03
C GLU A 4 -24.11 1.31 -19.65
N PHE A 5 -24.35 2.61 -19.83
CA PHE A 5 -23.40 3.63 -19.38
C PHE A 5 -23.21 3.62 -17.86
N ILE A 6 -24.28 3.49 -17.07
CA ILE A 6 -24.20 3.39 -15.60
C ILE A 6 -23.35 2.18 -15.20
N SER A 7 -23.57 1.03 -15.84
CA SER A 7 -22.80 -0.19 -15.59
C SER A 7 -21.31 -0.01 -15.89
N SER A 8 -20.97 0.57 -17.05
CA SER A 8 -19.57 0.80 -17.43
C SER A 8 -18.88 1.84 -16.55
N ALA A 9 -19.59 2.90 -16.15
CA ALA A 9 -19.08 3.91 -15.24
C ALA A 9 -18.77 3.33 -13.85
N GLU A 10 -19.63 2.44 -13.36
CA GLU A 10 -19.39 1.73 -12.10
C GLU A 10 -18.21 0.77 -12.18
N ALA A 11 -18.09 0.00 -13.28
CA ALA A 11 -16.94 -0.87 -13.51
C ALA A 11 -15.62 -0.09 -13.54
N PHE A 12 -15.60 1.06 -14.22
CA PHE A 12 -14.42 1.93 -14.25
C PHE A 12 -14.08 2.48 -12.86
N ARG A 13 -15.09 2.91 -12.08
CA ARG A 13 -14.89 3.37 -10.70
C ARG A 13 -14.21 2.30 -9.86
N LYS A 14 -14.70 1.06 -9.91
CA LYS A 14 -14.13 -0.08 -9.18
C LYS A 14 -12.72 -0.44 -9.63
N ALA A 15 -12.45 -0.41 -10.94
CA ALA A 15 -11.11 -0.63 -11.47
C ALA A 15 -10.12 0.44 -10.97
N ARG A 16 -10.55 1.71 -10.94
CA ARG A 16 -9.73 2.82 -10.44
C ARG A 16 -9.47 2.73 -8.94
N GLU A 17 -10.47 2.35 -8.14
CA GLU A 17 -10.32 2.09 -6.71
C GLU A 17 -9.25 1.02 -6.46
N ARG A 18 -9.35 -0.12 -7.14
CA ARG A 18 -8.36 -1.21 -7.04
C ARG A 18 -6.96 -0.81 -7.47
N ALA A 19 -6.82 -0.11 -8.61
CA ALA A 19 -5.52 0.33 -9.10
C ALA A 19 -4.84 1.29 -8.12
N SER A 20 -5.60 2.20 -7.51
CA SER A 20 -5.07 3.15 -6.54
C SER A 20 -4.61 2.48 -5.25
N VAL A 21 -5.36 1.49 -4.75
CA VAL A 21 -4.98 0.70 -3.58
C VAL A 21 -3.75 -0.18 -3.87
N ALA A 22 -3.72 -0.84 -5.03
CA ALA A 22 -2.62 -1.70 -5.43
C ALA A 22 -1.29 -0.93 -5.51
N ALA A 23 -1.29 0.28 -6.07
CA ALA A 23 -0.08 1.11 -6.14
C ALA A 23 0.46 1.49 -4.75
N ALA A 24 -0.43 1.77 -3.79
CA ALA A 24 -0.04 2.07 -2.41
C ALA A 24 0.54 0.83 -1.70
N LEU A 25 -0.09 -0.34 -1.87
CA LEU A 25 0.41 -1.62 -1.32
C LEU A 25 1.74 -2.04 -1.93
N GLU A 26 1.92 -1.88 -3.24
CA GLU A 26 3.19 -2.17 -3.92
C GLU A 26 4.33 -1.31 -3.35
N ALA A 27 4.09 -0.01 -3.16
CA ALA A 27 5.09 0.87 -2.55
C ALA A 27 5.42 0.47 -1.11
N ASP A 28 4.40 0.21 -0.28
CA ASP A 28 4.56 -0.17 1.12
C ASP A 28 5.31 -1.51 1.29
N THR A 29 4.93 -2.53 0.51
CA THR A 29 5.60 -3.83 0.53
C THR A 29 7.01 -3.78 -0.04
N LEU A 30 7.27 -2.96 -1.07
CA LEU A 30 8.62 -2.73 -1.57
C LEU A 30 9.51 -2.10 -0.50
N HIS A 31 9.00 -1.08 0.22
CA HIS A 31 9.74 -0.44 1.30
C HIS A 31 10.09 -1.43 2.41
N THR A 32 9.11 -2.23 2.82
CA THR A 32 9.26 -3.28 3.85
C THR A 32 10.28 -4.33 3.41
N ALA A 33 10.15 -4.87 2.19
CA ALA A 33 11.07 -5.89 1.68
C ALA A 33 12.52 -5.39 1.54
N ILE A 34 12.70 -4.12 1.15
CA ILE A 34 14.02 -3.46 1.11
C ILE A 34 14.61 -3.32 2.52
N TYR A 35 13.79 -2.91 3.49
CA TYR A 35 14.21 -2.81 4.90
C TYR A 35 14.62 -4.18 5.46
N ASP A 36 13.79 -5.20 5.28
CA ASP A 36 14.06 -6.56 5.77
C ASP A 36 15.33 -7.14 5.14
N ALA A 37 15.53 -6.91 3.83
CA ALA A 37 16.77 -7.33 3.15
C ALA A 37 18.01 -6.64 3.73
N ARG A 38 17.90 -5.36 4.13
CA ARG A 38 18.99 -4.63 4.78
C ARG A 38 19.29 -5.20 6.16
N GLU A 39 18.26 -5.45 6.97
CA GLU A 39 18.42 -6.04 8.31
C GLU A 39 18.98 -7.46 8.24
N ALA A 40 18.65 -8.21 7.19
CA ALA A 40 19.25 -9.50 6.88
C ALA A 40 20.69 -9.43 6.33
N GLY A 41 21.26 -8.23 6.16
CA GLY A 41 22.64 -8.04 5.73
C GLY A 41 22.91 -8.16 4.23
N LEU A 42 21.87 -8.16 3.38
CA LEU A 42 22.04 -8.22 1.93
C LEU A 42 22.62 -6.91 1.39
N SER A 43 23.41 -7.01 0.31
CA SER A 43 23.87 -5.84 -0.43
C SER A 43 22.76 -5.26 -1.33
N VAL A 44 22.91 -3.98 -1.69
CA VAL A 44 22.03 -3.29 -2.67
C VAL A 44 21.87 -4.10 -3.97
N ARG A 45 22.93 -4.78 -4.42
CA ARG A 45 22.89 -5.57 -5.66
C ARG A 45 22.06 -6.84 -5.49
N GLU A 46 22.22 -7.55 -4.38
CA GLU A 46 21.48 -8.78 -4.09
C GLU A 46 20.00 -8.47 -3.91
N THR A 47 19.67 -7.43 -3.13
CA THR A 47 18.28 -6.98 -2.94
C THR A 47 17.62 -6.59 -4.26
N ALA A 48 18.32 -5.82 -5.11
CA ALA A 48 17.79 -5.41 -6.41
C ALA A 48 17.50 -6.62 -7.32
N ALA A 49 18.38 -7.64 -7.29
CA ALA A 49 18.19 -8.87 -8.05
C ALA A 49 17.02 -9.71 -7.49
N ALA A 50 16.94 -9.87 -6.16
CA ALA A 50 15.89 -10.65 -5.51
C ALA A 50 14.49 -10.05 -5.75
N LEU A 51 14.38 -8.72 -5.69
CA LEU A 51 13.11 -8.00 -5.89
C LEU A 51 12.82 -7.67 -7.35
N SER A 52 13.72 -7.97 -8.28
CA SER A 52 13.59 -7.61 -9.70
C SER A 52 13.36 -6.12 -9.95
N VAL A 53 13.99 -5.25 -9.15
CA VAL A 53 13.88 -3.78 -9.27
C VAL A 53 15.23 -3.14 -9.64
N PRO A 54 15.23 -1.91 -10.19
CA PRO A 54 16.48 -1.20 -10.47
C PRO A 54 17.33 -1.00 -9.21
N LYS A 55 18.66 -1.14 -9.35
CA LYS A 55 19.61 -0.86 -8.25
C LYS A 55 19.46 0.55 -7.69
N SER A 56 19.10 1.52 -8.53
CA SER A 56 18.87 2.91 -8.12
C SER A 56 17.65 3.05 -7.19
N THR A 57 16.63 2.21 -7.36
CA THR A 57 15.49 2.13 -6.46
C THR A 57 15.96 1.71 -5.08
N VAL A 58 16.66 0.57 -4.97
CA VAL A 58 17.19 0.08 -3.68
C VAL A 58 18.19 1.07 -3.06
N ALA A 59 19.14 1.58 -3.85
CA ALA A 59 20.16 2.50 -3.38
C ALA A 59 19.57 3.81 -2.80
N ARG A 60 18.40 4.25 -3.29
CA ARG A 60 17.70 5.41 -2.73
C ARG A 60 17.24 5.15 -1.29
N HIS A 61 16.71 3.95 -1.04
CA HIS A 61 16.25 3.52 0.28
C HIS A 61 17.39 3.24 1.26
N TRP A 62 18.56 2.87 0.75
CA TRP A 62 19.74 2.58 1.57
C TRP A 62 20.41 3.82 2.20
N ARG A 63 20.10 5.02 1.69
CA ARG A 63 20.71 6.25 2.18
C ARG A 63 20.22 6.55 3.59
N GLU A 64 21.15 6.82 4.49
CA GLU A 64 20.83 7.28 5.83
C GLU A 64 19.96 8.55 5.77
N GLY A 65 18.91 8.58 6.60
CA GLY A 65 17.94 9.67 6.63
C GLY A 65 17.00 9.75 5.42
N HIS A 66 17.07 8.82 4.46
CA HIS A 66 16.09 8.79 3.38
C HIS A 66 14.69 8.52 3.93
N ARG A 67 13.74 9.34 3.49
CA ARG A 67 12.31 9.10 3.68
C ARG A 67 11.71 8.84 2.32
N CYS A 68 11.10 7.67 2.16
CA CYS A 68 10.34 7.39 0.97
C CYS A 68 9.12 8.31 0.92
N PRO A 69 8.79 8.84 -0.27
CA PRO A 69 7.52 9.51 -0.43
C PRO A 69 6.39 8.53 -0.09
N GLU A 70 5.46 8.99 0.73
CA GLU A 70 4.27 8.22 1.06
C GLU A 70 3.36 8.15 -0.17
N VAL A 71 2.99 6.94 -0.58
CA VAL A 71 2.05 6.73 -1.69
C VAL A 71 0.65 6.65 -1.10
N VAL A 72 -0.08 7.76 -1.22
CA VAL A 72 -1.44 7.88 -0.69
C VAL A 72 -2.44 7.30 -1.71
N PRO A 73 -3.27 6.31 -1.34
CA PRO A 73 -4.28 5.76 -2.23
C PRO A 73 -5.44 6.75 -2.43
N ALA A 74 -5.37 7.55 -3.50
CA ALA A 74 -6.37 8.55 -3.87
C ALA A 74 -7.81 7.98 -3.94
N TRP A 75 -7.92 6.75 -4.45
CA TRP A 75 -9.17 6.01 -4.56
C TRP A 75 -9.10 4.73 -3.71
N GLY A 76 -10.27 4.24 -3.32
CA GLY A 76 -10.38 3.05 -2.49
C GLY A 76 -11.35 3.24 -1.33
N SER A 77 -11.36 2.23 -0.49
CA SER A 77 -12.13 2.11 0.75
C SER A 77 -11.38 1.16 1.68
N ALA A 78 -11.77 1.15 2.96
CA ALA A 78 -11.19 0.22 3.93
C ALA A 78 -11.41 -1.25 3.55
N GLU A 79 -12.56 -1.57 2.94
CA GLU A 79 -12.86 -2.91 2.45
C GLU A 79 -11.91 -3.32 1.31
N GLU A 80 -11.77 -2.47 0.29
CA GLU A 80 -10.88 -2.74 -0.84
C GLU A 80 -9.41 -2.84 -0.43
N TRP A 81 -8.99 -2.06 0.57
CA TRP A 81 -7.67 -2.19 1.16
C TRP A 81 -7.47 -3.57 1.78
N ARG A 82 -8.40 -4.03 2.62
CA ARG A 82 -8.31 -5.35 3.27
C ARG A 82 -8.31 -6.48 2.26
N GLU A 83 -9.20 -6.43 1.28
CA GLU A 83 -9.26 -7.43 0.20
C GLU A 83 -7.91 -7.51 -0.54
N ALA A 84 -7.36 -6.37 -0.94
CA ALA A 84 -6.08 -6.33 -1.65
C ALA A 84 -4.92 -6.81 -0.77
N ARG A 85 -4.88 -6.39 0.51
CA ARG A 85 -3.87 -6.80 1.48
C ARG A 85 -3.89 -8.31 1.71
N ALA A 86 -5.08 -8.90 1.87
CA ALA A 86 -5.23 -10.36 2.03
C ALA A 86 -4.72 -11.14 0.82
N VAL A 87 -4.93 -10.62 -0.41
CA VAL A 87 -4.40 -11.25 -1.63
C VAL A 87 -2.87 -11.19 -1.68
N VAL A 88 -2.28 -10.01 -1.44
CA VAL A 88 -0.82 -9.80 -1.45
C VAL A 88 -0.13 -10.69 -0.42
N TRP A 89 -0.70 -10.80 0.78
CA TRP A 89 -0.15 -11.59 1.88
C TRP A 89 -0.70 -13.00 1.98
N SER A 90 -1.38 -13.52 0.95
CA SER A 90 -1.98 -14.87 0.97
C SER A 90 -1.00 -16.01 1.26
N HIS A 91 0.29 -15.79 1.05
CA HIS A 91 1.38 -16.73 1.38
C HIS A 91 1.80 -16.69 2.85
N ASN A 92 1.40 -15.67 3.62
CA ASN A 92 1.76 -15.47 5.03
C ASN A 92 0.48 -15.29 5.87
N PRO A 93 0.01 -16.33 6.58
CA PRO A 93 -1.22 -16.28 7.36
C PRO A 93 -1.23 -15.19 8.44
N HIS A 94 -0.08 -14.92 9.08
CA HIS A 94 0.03 -13.89 10.12
C HIS A 94 -0.21 -12.51 9.53
N GLU A 95 0.46 -12.19 8.43
CA GLU A 95 0.25 -10.93 7.73
C GLU A 95 -1.18 -10.88 7.18
N SER A 96 -1.67 -11.91 6.50
CA SER A 96 -3.02 -11.90 5.92
C SER A 96 -4.15 -11.64 6.94
N ALA A 97 -3.93 -11.95 8.22
CA ALA A 97 -4.88 -11.74 9.30
C ALA A 97 -4.88 -10.32 9.88
N ASP A 98 -3.88 -9.49 9.56
CA ASP A 98 -3.85 -8.07 9.95
C ASP A 98 -4.94 -7.30 9.20
N ASP A 99 -5.90 -6.80 9.97
CA ASP A 99 -7.08 -6.06 9.51
C ASP A 99 -6.91 -4.54 9.55
N HIS A 100 -5.72 -4.08 9.93
CA HIS A 100 -5.40 -2.66 9.99
C HIS A 100 -5.47 -2.02 8.60
N VAL A 101 -6.14 -0.88 8.55
CA VAL A 101 -6.24 -0.02 7.37
C VAL A 101 -5.59 1.32 7.72
N PRO A 102 -4.45 1.67 7.10
CA PRO A 102 -3.70 2.88 7.44
C PRO A 102 -4.34 4.16 6.87
N TRP A 103 -5.44 4.04 6.15
CA TRP A 103 -6.10 5.12 5.44
C TRP A 103 -7.59 5.18 5.74
N GLU A 104 -8.09 6.39 5.89
CA GLU A 104 -9.51 6.69 5.97
C GLU A 104 -9.88 7.58 4.79
N TRP A 105 -10.96 7.24 4.10
CA TRP A 105 -11.51 8.00 2.98
C TRP A 105 -12.83 8.63 3.39
N SER A 106 -12.91 9.96 3.30
CA SER A 106 -14.11 10.74 3.56
C SER A 106 -14.58 11.43 2.30
N HIS A 107 -15.89 11.38 2.05
CA HIS A 107 -16.53 12.04 0.93
C HIS A 107 -17.35 13.22 1.44
N HIS A 108 -17.04 14.41 0.93
CA HIS A 108 -17.72 15.64 1.31
C HIS A 108 -18.89 15.94 0.35
N SER A 109 -19.87 16.69 0.83
CA SER A 109 -21.08 17.02 0.06
C SER A 109 -20.83 17.91 -1.16
N ASP A 110 -19.69 18.61 -1.18
CA ASP A 110 -19.21 19.42 -2.31
C ASP A 110 -18.51 18.59 -3.40
N GLY A 111 -18.46 17.26 -3.24
CA GLY A 111 -17.80 16.35 -4.17
C GLY A 111 -16.30 16.21 -3.95
N THR A 112 -15.72 16.90 -2.96
CA THR A 112 -14.33 16.70 -2.58
C THR A 112 -14.15 15.40 -1.79
N ARG A 113 -12.92 14.91 -1.82
CA ARG A 113 -12.51 13.71 -1.09
C ARG A 113 -11.34 14.05 -0.20
N GLU A 114 -11.44 13.62 1.04
CA GLU A 114 -10.36 13.72 2.01
C GLU A 114 -9.82 12.33 2.30
N ILE A 115 -8.50 12.24 2.43
CA ILE A 115 -7.80 11.00 2.72
C ILE A 115 -6.88 11.29 3.90
N ARG A 116 -7.07 10.54 4.98
CA ARG A 116 -6.38 10.76 6.23
C ARG A 116 -5.63 9.50 6.62
N ARG A 117 -4.42 9.69 7.16
CA ARG A 117 -3.67 8.60 7.76
C ARG A 117 -4.28 8.22 9.10
N VAL A 118 -4.51 6.92 9.30
CA VAL A 118 -4.96 6.36 10.56
C VAL A 118 -3.76 5.78 11.30
N PRO A 119 -3.44 6.24 12.52
CA PRO A 119 -2.32 5.70 13.28
C PRO A 119 -2.61 4.26 13.75
N CYS A 120 -1.59 3.40 13.75
CA CYS A 120 -1.68 1.99 14.19
C CYS A 120 -1.86 1.79 15.70
N GLY A 121 -2.24 2.83 16.45
CA GLY A 121 -2.26 2.84 17.92
C GLY A 121 -0.87 2.97 18.54
N VAL A 122 -0.78 2.70 19.86
CA VAL A 122 0.47 2.74 20.63
C VAL A 122 0.66 1.38 21.28
N ALA A 123 1.78 0.72 21.01
CA ALA A 123 2.16 -0.49 21.73
C ALA A 123 2.52 -0.13 23.18
N GLN A 124 1.90 -0.79 24.14
CA GLN A 124 2.26 -0.69 25.55
C GLN A 124 3.08 -1.90 25.95
N LEU A 125 4.37 -1.69 26.27
CA LEU A 125 5.15 -2.70 26.99
C LEU A 125 4.77 -2.65 28.47
N ARG A 126 4.53 -3.83 29.06
CA ARG A 126 4.54 -4.00 30.51
C ARG A 126 5.95 -4.42 30.89
N ASP A 127 6.60 -3.63 31.71
CA ASP A 127 7.84 -4.00 32.40
C ASP A 127 7.59 -5.09 33.45
#